data_AF-A0A438HEY6-F1
#
_entry.id   AF-A0A438HEY6-F1
#
_cell.length_a   1.000
_cell.length_b   1.000
_cell.length_c   1.000
_cell.angle_alpha   90.00
_cell.angle_beta   90.00
_cell.angle_gamma   90.00
#
_symmetry.space_group_name_H-M   'P 1'
#
loop_
_entity.id
_entity.type
_entity.pdbx_description
1 polymer ?
#
loop_
_entity_poly.entity_id
_entity_poly.type
_entity_poly.pdbx_seq_one_letter_code
_entity_poly.pdbx_strand_id
1 'polypeptide(L)'
;MDSSRPHGLGILNFASSSLSLGSQTLMQTLLYSFSTQLYIDLLAQRFSIKDLGALSYFLGIEVLTTPSGVLLTQRHYISDLLAWTKMSGAKPVATPLVIDGNLTLHSGTALPNCTEYKTLVGSLQSLCFTRPDLSYVVNKLSQFMHRLTSEHWNAAKQLLRYLCGTLTH
;
A
#
# COMPACT_ATOMS: atom_id res chain seq x y z
N MET A 1 36.62 -65.14 -2.04
CA MET A 1 35.79 -64.55 -3.10
C MET A 1 34.50 -64.11 -2.44
N ASP A 2 34.12 -62.85 -2.31
CA ASP A 2 34.66 -61.58 -2.76
C ASP A 2 33.99 -60.44 -1.93
N SER A 3 34.72 -59.33 -1.79
CA SER A 3 34.43 -57.96 -1.31
C SER A 3 32.97 -57.53 -1.09
N SER A 4 32.61 -56.87 0.02
CA SER A 4 32.81 -55.44 0.36
C SER A 4 32.29 -54.44 -0.70
N ARG A 5 31.14 -53.76 -0.46
CA ARG A 5 30.86 -52.30 -0.68
C ARG A 5 29.36 -51.92 -0.59
N PRO A 6 29.01 -50.62 -0.38
CA PRO A 6 28.22 -50.21 0.79
C PRO A 6 26.87 -49.52 0.49
N HIS A 7 25.96 -49.58 1.47
CA HIS A 7 24.75 -48.75 1.55
C HIS A 7 25.11 -47.38 2.18
N GLY A 8 25.27 -46.32 1.37
CA GLY A 8 25.60 -44.99 1.90
C GLY A 8 25.44 -43.77 0.98
N LEU A 9 24.91 -43.92 -0.24
CA LEU A 9 24.91 -42.85 -1.26
C LEU A 9 23.65 -41.97 -1.31
N GLY A 10 22.61 -42.26 -0.51
CA GLY A 10 21.32 -41.56 -0.60
C GLY A 10 21.26 -40.19 0.10
N ILE A 11 22.01 -39.98 1.18
CA ILE A 11 21.89 -38.77 2.02
C ILE A 11 22.81 -37.62 1.53
N LEU A 12 23.91 -37.93 0.85
CA LEU A 12 24.86 -36.93 0.35
C LEU A 12 24.34 -36.17 -0.90
N ASN A 13 23.51 -36.80 -1.73
CA ASN A 13 22.99 -36.16 -2.94
C ASN A 13 22.02 -35.01 -2.64
N PHE A 14 21.15 -35.15 -1.63
CA PHE A 14 20.21 -34.09 -1.26
C PHE A 14 20.92 -32.85 -0.70
N ALA A 15 21.95 -33.04 0.13
CA ALA A 15 22.76 -31.94 0.65
C ALA A 15 23.53 -31.21 -0.48
N SER A 16 24.08 -31.95 -1.44
CA SER A 16 24.84 -31.40 -2.57
C SER A 16 23.95 -30.59 -3.54
N SER A 17 22.72 -31.05 -3.79
CA SER A 17 21.72 -30.30 -4.57
C SER A 17 21.28 -29.02 -3.86
N SER A 18 21.10 -29.06 -2.53
CA SER A 18 20.74 -27.86 -1.75
C SER A 18 21.88 -26.83 -1.64
N LEU A 19 23.14 -27.28 -1.58
CA LEU A 19 24.33 -26.42 -1.62
C LEU A 19 24.47 -25.72 -2.98
N SER A 20 24.23 -26.46 -4.08
CA SER A 20 24.24 -25.89 -5.44
C SER A 20 23.12 -24.87 -5.67
N LEU A 21 21.92 -25.13 -5.16
CA LEU A 21 20.78 -24.21 -5.26
C LEU A 21 21.03 -22.92 -4.46
N GLY A 22 21.56 -23.04 -3.24
CA GLY A 22 21.95 -21.89 -2.41
C GLY A 22 23.00 -21.01 -3.08
N SER A 23 24.04 -21.60 -3.68
CA SER A 23 25.04 -20.84 -4.44
C SER A 23 24.46 -20.15 -5.67
N GLN A 24 23.54 -20.79 -6.40
CA GLN A 24 22.87 -20.16 -7.54
C GLN A 24 21.96 -19.00 -7.12
N THR A 25 21.18 -19.16 -6.04
CA THR A 25 20.34 -18.08 -5.52
C THR A 25 21.18 -16.89 -5.04
N LEU A 26 22.29 -17.15 -4.32
CA LEU A 26 23.20 -16.09 -3.89
C LEU A 26 23.81 -15.33 -5.09
N MET A 27 24.26 -16.06 -6.11
CA MET A 27 24.78 -15.44 -7.34
C MET A 27 23.71 -14.62 -8.06
N GLN A 28 22.47 -15.11 -8.12
CA GLN A 28 21.34 -14.38 -8.70
C GLN A 28 21.06 -13.09 -7.93
N THR A 29 21.00 -13.14 -6.59
CA THR A 29 20.77 -11.96 -5.75
C THR A 29 21.88 -10.92 -5.91
N LEU A 30 23.15 -11.35 -5.96
CA LEU A 30 24.29 -10.47 -6.16
C LEU A 30 24.25 -9.78 -7.54
N LEU A 31 23.94 -10.53 -8.61
CA LEU A 31 23.78 -9.99 -9.96
C LEU A 31 22.65 -8.96 -10.03
N TYR A 32 21.51 -9.24 -9.38
CA TYR A 32 20.41 -8.28 -9.29
C TYR A 32 20.83 -6.99 -8.56
N SER A 33 21.48 -7.10 -7.39
CA SER A 33 21.93 -5.92 -6.64
C SER A 33 22.93 -5.07 -7.41
N PHE A 34 23.82 -5.70 -8.19
CA PHE A 34 24.79 -4.99 -9.01
C PHE A 34 24.09 -4.27 -10.18
N SER A 35 23.16 -4.96 -10.85
CA SER A 35 22.40 -4.36 -11.95
C SER A 35 21.54 -3.18 -11.49
N THR A 36 20.93 -3.26 -10.30
CA THR A 36 20.15 -2.15 -9.74
C THR A 36 21.04 -0.97 -9.39
N GLN A 37 22.21 -1.21 -8.79
CA GLN A 37 23.14 -0.13 -8.45
C GLN A 37 23.66 0.57 -9.71
N LEU A 38 24.08 -0.20 -10.73
CA LEU A 38 24.52 0.34 -12.00
C LEU A 38 23.44 1.22 -12.65
N TYR A 39 22.19 0.77 -12.60
CA TYR A 39 21.06 1.52 -13.16
C TYR A 39 20.81 2.83 -12.39
N ILE A 40 20.85 2.79 -11.05
CA ILE A 40 20.75 3.99 -10.20
C ILE A 40 21.87 4.97 -10.53
N ASP A 41 23.11 4.50 -10.67
CA ASP A 41 24.26 5.34 -10.99
C ASP A 41 24.12 6.01 -12.37
N LEU A 42 23.63 5.26 -13.37
CA LEU A 42 23.34 5.81 -14.70
C LEU A 42 22.24 6.87 -14.67
N LEU A 43 21.21 6.67 -13.86
CA LEU A 43 20.15 7.66 -13.66
C LEU A 43 20.65 8.90 -12.91
N ALA A 44 21.48 8.72 -11.88
CA ALA A 44 22.05 9.80 -11.07
C ALA A 44 22.98 10.73 -11.87
N GLN A 45 23.55 10.26 -12.99
CA GLN A 45 24.30 11.11 -13.92
C GLN A 45 23.44 12.13 -14.66
N ARG A 46 22.13 11.87 -14.80
CA ARG A 46 21.19 12.70 -15.58
C ARG A 46 20.16 13.41 -14.71
N PHE A 47 19.84 12.85 -13.55
CA PHE A 47 18.80 13.33 -12.66
C PHE A 47 19.32 13.41 -11.22
N SER A 48 18.80 14.37 -10.45
CA SER A 48 19.06 14.42 -9.01
C SER A 48 18.26 13.33 -8.30
N ILE A 49 18.81 12.11 -8.27
CA ILE A 49 18.23 10.94 -7.63
C ILE A 49 19.14 10.52 -6.49
N LYS A 50 18.51 10.08 -5.39
CA LYS A 50 19.18 9.54 -4.22
C LYS A 50 18.61 8.16 -3.95
N ASP A 51 19.49 7.17 -3.81
CA ASP A 51 19.08 5.89 -3.27
C ASP A 51 18.79 6.03 -1.77
N LEU A 52 17.59 5.59 -1.38
CA LEU A 52 17.13 5.61 0.01
C LEU A 52 17.34 4.25 0.70
N GLY A 53 17.90 3.27 -0.03
CA GLY A 53 18.13 1.92 0.45
C GLY A 53 16.85 1.08 0.44
N ALA A 54 16.70 0.23 1.46
CA ALA A 54 15.55 -0.65 1.55
C ALA A 54 14.23 0.13 1.63
N LEU A 55 13.25 -0.29 0.81
CA LEU A 55 11.93 0.31 0.77
C LEU A 55 11.25 0.16 2.14
N SER A 56 11.02 1.29 2.81
CA SER A 56 10.34 1.35 4.10
C SER A 56 9.02 2.12 4.02
N TYR A 57 8.92 3.11 3.12
CA TYR A 57 7.72 3.90 2.94
C TYR A 57 7.56 4.36 1.49
N PHE A 58 6.37 4.23 0.93
CA PHE A 58 6.05 4.71 -0.42
C PHE A 58 4.57 5.09 -0.53
N LEU A 59 4.26 6.33 -0.95
CA LEU A 59 2.89 6.82 -1.14
C LEU A 59 1.92 6.58 0.04
N GLY A 60 2.41 6.71 1.28
CA GLY A 60 1.59 6.45 2.46
C GLY A 60 1.51 4.98 2.86
N ILE A 61 2.21 4.09 2.16
CA ILE A 61 2.33 2.66 2.43
C ILE A 61 3.64 2.42 3.16
N GLU A 62 3.54 1.94 4.39
CA GLU A 62 4.63 1.41 5.17
C GLU A 62 4.90 -0.05 4.75
N VAL A 63 6.18 -0.35 4.54
CA VAL A 63 6.66 -1.65 4.09
C VAL A 63 7.45 -2.28 5.23
N LEU A 64 6.89 -3.34 5.81
CA LEU A 64 7.47 -4.08 6.92
C LEU A 64 8.02 -5.42 6.41
N THR A 65 9.34 -5.52 6.36
CA THR A 65 10.03 -6.75 5.95
C THR A 65 10.12 -7.71 7.13
N THR A 66 9.60 -8.92 6.96
CA THR A 66 9.65 -10.01 7.94
C THR A 66 10.41 -11.20 7.35
N PRO A 67 10.93 -12.14 8.18
CA PRO A 67 11.56 -13.35 7.66
C PRO A 67 10.65 -14.20 6.75
N SER A 68 9.33 -14.06 6.92
CA SER A 68 8.30 -14.74 6.14
C SER A 68 7.86 -14.01 4.87
N GLY A 69 8.28 -12.75 4.65
CA GLY A 69 7.84 -11.95 3.51
C GLY A 69 7.66 -10.47 3.84
N VAL A 70 6.86 -9.77 3.04
CA VAL A 70 6.63 -8.32 3.16
C VAL A 70 5.19 -8.05 3.56
N LEU A 71 5.00 -7.23 4.59
CA LEU A 71 3.71 -6.69 4.99
C LEU A 71 3.59 -5.24 4.54
N LEU A 72 2.51 -4.90 3.86
CA LEU A 72 2.17 -3.54 3.45
C LEU A 72 1.07 -3.01 4.38
N THR A 73 1.29 -1.86 5.00
CA THR A 73 0.30 -1.24 5.89
C THR A 73 0.19 0.27 5.67
N GLN A 74 -1.00 0.81 5.85
CA GLN A 74 -1.26 2.26 5.79
C GLN A 74 -1.79 2.79 7.13
N ARG A 75 -1.59 2.07 8.23
CA ARG A 75 -2.16 2.41 9.54
C ARG A 75 -1.77 3.82 10.01
N HIS A 76 -0.48 4.17 9.92
CA HIS A 76 0.00 5.50 10.29
C HIS A 76 -0.63 6.58 9.41
N TYR A 77 -0.67 6.34 8.10
CA TYR A 77 -1.27 7.25 7.14
C TYR A 77 -2.76 7.50 7.40
N ILE A 78 -3.54 6.45 7.69
CA ILE A 78 -4.96 6.57 8.06
C ILE A 78 -5.10 7.36 9.36
N SER A 79 -4.25 7.11 10.36
CA SER A 79 -4.25 7.84 11.62
C SER A 79 -4.00 9.34 11.41
N ASP A 80 -2.98 9.70 10.63
CA ASP A 80 -2.66 11.09 10.29
C ASP A 80 -3.78 11.77 9.51
N LEU A 81 -4.39 11.06 8.55
CA LEU A 81 -5.53 11.54 7.78
C LEU A 81 -6.74 11.86 8.69
N LEU A 82 -7.01 10.98 9.66
CA LEU A 82 -8.09 11.18 10.64
C LEU A 82 -7.77 12.33 11.60
N ALA A 83 -6.50 12.53 11.97
CA ALA A 83 -6.08 13.67 12.79
C ALA A 83 -6.25 15.00 12.03
N TRP A 84 -5.74 15.07 10.80
CA TRP A 84 -5.85 16.26 9.93
C TRP A 84 -7.30 16.65 9.66
N THR A 85 -8.18 15.68 9.41
CA THR A 85 -9.62 15.92 9.20
C THR A 85 -10.42 16.15 10.49
N LYS A 86 -9.79 16.10 11.67
CA LYS A 86 -10.45 16.18 12.99
C LYS A 86 -11.52 15.09 13.20
N MET A 87 -11.30 13.92 12.61
CA MET A 87 -12.18 12.74 12.70
C MET A 87 -11.60 11.65 13.61
N SER A 88 -10.47 11.91 14.27
CA SER A 88 -9.91 11.03 15.29
C SER A 88 -10.94 10.76 16.38
N GLY A 89 -11.26 9.48 16.63
CA GLY A 89 -12.27 9.07 17.61
C GLY A 89 -13.73 9.22 17.17
N ALA A 90 -13.99 9.55 15.90
CA ALA A 90 -15.36 9.58 15.38
C ALA A 90 -16.04 8.20 15.50
N LYS A 91 -17.34 8.18 15.80
CA LYS A 91 -18.12 6.93 15.94
C LYS A 91 -18.04 6.10 14.65
N PRO A 92 -17.46 4.89 14.69
CA PRO A 92 -17.31 4.05 13.50
C PRO A 92 -18.65 3.71 12.84
N VAL A 93 -18.58 3.43 11.53
CA VAL A 93 -19.70 2.91 10.75
C VAL A 93 -19.27 1.64 10.03
N ALA A 94 -20.21 0.72 9.81
CA ALA A 94 -19.92 -0.54 9.15
C ALA A 94 -19.79 -0.42 7.62
N THR A 95 -20.39 0.62 7.02
CA THR A 95 -20.39 0.81 5.56
C THR A 95 -19.66 2.09 5.14
N PRO A 96 -18.83 2.02 4.09
CA PRO A 96 -18.09 3.18 3.60
C PRO A 96 -18.98 4.24 2.91
N LEU A 97 -20.17 3.85 2.46
CA LEU A 97 -21.17 4.72 1.82
C LEU A 97 -22.59 4.23 2.16
N VAL A 98 -23.57 5.14 2.27
CA VAL A 98 -25.01 4.77 2.37
C VAL A 98 -25.56 4.38 1.00
N ILE A 99 -26.28 3.26 0.92
CA ILE A 99 -26.82 2.68 -0.31
C ILE A 99 -27.97 3.53 -0.89
N ASP A 100 -28.77 4.20 -0.04
CA ASP A 100 -29.98 4.92 -0.44
C ASP A 100 -29.74 6.39 -0.86
N GLY A 101 -28.51 6.90 -0.73
CA GLY A 101 -28.17 8.28 -1.06
C GLY A 101 -27.61 8.39 -2.48
N ASN A 102 -28.48 8.59 -3.48
CA ASN A 102 -28.03 8.85 -4.84
C ASN A 102 -27.34 10.24 -4.88
N LEU A 103 -26.03 10.28 -4.63
CA LEU A 103 -25.23 11.51 -4.70
C LEU A 103 -25.36 12.09 -6.11
N THR A 104 -26.04 13.22 -6.24
CA THR A 104 -26.21 13.91 -7.53
C THR A 104 -25.53 15.27 -7.50
N LEU A 105 -25.17 15.77 -8.67
CA LEU A 105 -24.49 17.07 -8.84
C LEU A 105 -25.26 18.26 -8.25
N HIS A 106 -26.57 18.13 -8.06
CA HIS A 106 -27.48 19.16 -7.56
C HIS A 106 -27.98 18.91 -6.14
N SER A 107 -27.52 17.84 -5.50
CA SER A 107 -27.93 17.48 -4.14
C SER A 107 -27.24 18.33 -3.08
N GLY A 108 -27.97 18.73 -2.04
CA GLY A 108 -27.46 19.56 -0.95
C GLY A 108 -27.14 21.01 -1.31
N THR A 109 -26.42 21.67 -0.40
CA THR A 109 -26.01 23.08 -0.50
C THR A 109 -24.59 23.19 -1.04
N ALA A 110 -24.37 24.04 -2.05
CA ALA A 110 -23.04 24.28 -2.61
C ALA A 110 -22.09 24.86 -1.55
N LEU A 111 -20.87 24.31 -1.49
CA LEU A 111 -19.84 24.77 -0.56
C LEU A 111 -18.82 25.67 -1.28
N PRO A 112 -18.37 26.78 -0.68
CA PRO A 112 -17.55 27.78 -1.36
C PRO A 112 -16.09 27.34 -1.56
N ASN A 113 -15.56 26.44 -0.71
CA ASN A 113 -14.19 25.98 -0.77
C ASN A 113 -14.12 24.47 -1.12
N CYS A 114 -13.60 24.15 -2.30
CA CYS A 114 -13.38 22.77 -2.74
C CYS A 114 -11.97 22.25 -2.44
N THR A 115 -11.04 23.09 -1.97
CA THR A 115 -9.62 22.73 -1.82
C THR A 115 -9.43 21.63 -0.79
N GLU A 116 -10.01 21.78 0.41
CA GLU A 116 -9.92 20.75 1.46
C GLU A 116 -10.51 19.42 1.01
N TYR A 117 -11.62 19.45 0.27
CA TYR A 117 -12.22 18.26 -0.30
C TYR A 117 -11.34 17.60 -1.37
N LYS A 118 -10.75 18.38 -2.27
CA LYS A 118 -9.83 17.84 -3.28
C LYS A 118 -8.61 17.20 -2.63
N THR A 119 -8.03 17.84 -1.63
CA THR A 119 -6.92 17.29 -0.83
C THR A 119 -7.34 15.99 -0.16
N LEU A 120 -8.51 15.97 0.50
CA LEU A 120 -9.06 14.78 1.14
C LEU A 120 -9.26 13.63 0.16
N VAL A 121 -9.90 13.87 -0.99
CA VAL A 121 -10.13 12.80 -1.98
C VAL A 121 -8.81 12.31 -2.58
N GLY A 122 -7.82 13.18 -2.78
CA GLY A 122 -6.46 12.77 -3.17
C GLY A 122 -5.80 11.86 -2.14
N SER A 123 -5.91 12.21 -0.85
CA SER A 123 -5.42 11.36 0.24
C SER A 123 -6.15 10.02 0.31
N LEU A 124 -7.48 10.01 0.16
CA LEU A 124 -8.28 8.79 0.10
C LEU A 124 -7.91 7.91 -1.09
N GLN A 125 -7.53 8.50 -2.23
CA GLN A 125 -7.11 7.73 -3.40
C GLN A 125 -5.79 6.98 -3.18
N SER A 126 -4.89 7.52 -2.35
CA SER A 126 -3.68 6.80 -1.94
C SER A 126 -3.97 5.56 -1.10
N LEU A 127 -5.13 5.51 -0.41
CA LEU A 127 -5.54 4.33 0.36
C LEU A 127 -5.97 3.17 -0.53
N CYS A 128 -6.48 3.44 -1.73
CA CYS A 128 -6.96 2.41 -2.64
C CYS A 128 -5.87 1.42 -3.08
N PHE A 129 -4.58 1.77 -2.93
CA PHE A 129 -3.47 0.87 -3.26
C PHE A 129 -3.40 -0.37 -2.35
N THR A 130 -3.77 -0.24 -1.08
CA THR A 130 -3.84 -1.40 -0.15
C THR A 130 -5.27 -1.76 0.25
N ARG A 131 -6.22 -0.85 0.04
CA ARG A 131 -7.64 -0.98 0.42
C ARG A 131 -8.55 -0.90 -0.81
N PRO A 132 -8.60 -1.96 -1.64
CA PRO A 132 -9.44 -1.96 -2.84
C PRO A 132 -10.93 -1.88 -2.52
N ASP A 133 -11.36 -2.21 -1.29
CA ASP A 133 -12.73 -2.04 -0.78
C ASP A 133 -13.22 -0.59 -0.85
N LEU A 134 -12.30 0.38 -0.85
CA LEU A 134 -12.61 1.82 -0.90
C LEU A 134 -12.77 2.35 -2.33
N SER A 135 -12.32 1.60 -3.34
CA SER A 135 -12.18 2.10 -4.72
C SER A 135 -13.48 2.69 -5.27
N TYR A 136 -14.60 2.01 -5.03
CA TYR A 136 -15.90 2.46 -5.51
C TYR A 136 -16.30 3.82 -4.91
N VAL A 137 -16.23 3.96 -3.58
CA VAL A 137 -16.66 5.18 -2.89
C VAL A 137 -15.72 6.34 -3.21
N VAL A 138 -14.41 6.10 -3.29
CA VAL A 138 -13.43 7.14 -3.63
C VAL A 138 -13.63 7.62 -5.07
N ASN A 139 -13.88 6.71 -6.01
CA ASN A 139 -14.20 7.07 -7.38
C ASN A 139 -15.54 7.81 -7.52
N LYS A 140 -16.51 7.55 -6.63
CA LYS A 140 -17.73 8.35 -6.58
C LYS A 140 -17.48 9.76 -6.05
N LEU A 141 -16.70 9.90 -4.98
CA LEU A 141 -16.37 11.20 -4.40
C LEU A 141 -15.54 12.08 -5.37
N SER A 142 -14.66 11.49 -6.17
CA SER A 142 -13.82 12.23 -7.12
C SER A 142 -14.63 12.94 -8.22
N GLN A 143 -15.82 12.44 -8.56
CA GLN A 143 -16.70 13.04 -9.57
C GLN A 143 -17.15 14.46 -9.18
N PHE A 144 -17.17 14.78 -7.90
CA PHE A 144 -17.70 16.05 -7.37
C PHE A 144 -16.62 17.07 -6.99
N MET A 145 -15.36 16.84 -7.36
CA MET A 145 -14.25 17.77 -7.05
C MET A 145 -14.42 19.18 -7.65
N HIS A 146 -15.19 19.31 -8.73
CA HIS A 146 -15.43 20.59 -9.40
C HIS A 146 -16.64 21.35 -8.81
N ARG A 147 -17.53 20.65 -8.12
CA ARG A 147 -18.75 21.21 -7.51
C ARG A 147 -19.10 20.45 -6.23
N LEU A 148 -18.49 20.89 -5.14
CA LEU A 148 -18.73 20.32 -3.82
C LEU A 148 -20.07 20.78 -3.23
N THR A 149 -20.79 19.85 -2.59
CA THR A 149 -22.00 20.16 -1.82
C THR A 149 -21.89 19.55 -0.42
N SER A 150 -22.79 19.96 0.48
CA SER A 150 -22.86 19.44 1.85
C SER A 150 -23.10 17.92 1.90
N GLU A 151 -23.84 17.36 0.94
CA GLU A 151 -24.06 15.92 0.85
C GLU A 151 -22.79 15.16 0.43
N HIS A 152 -22.05 15.66 -0.56
CA HIS A 152 -20.75 15.12 -0.94
C HIS A 152 -19.76 15.14 0.25
N TRP A 153 -19.75 16.23 1.02
CA TRP A 153 -18.94 16.33 2.23
C TRP A 153 -19.37 15.33 3.31
N ASN A 154 -20.67 15.11 3.48
CA ASN A 154 -21.19 14.11 4.42
C ASN A 154 -20.80 12.68 4.02
N ALA A 155 -20.84 12.35 2.74
CA ALA A 155 -20.37 11.06 2.23
C ALA A 155 -18.87 10.85 2.49
N ALA A 156 -18.03 11.88 2.28
CA ALA A 156 -16.62 11.82 2.62
C ALA A 156 -16.38 11.62 4.13
N LYS A 157 -17.13 12.32 4.98
CA LYS A 157 -17.08 12.13 6.44
C LYS A 157 -17.52 10.72 6.86
N GLN A 158 -18.48 10.12 6.17
CA GLN A 158 -18.87 8.74 6.45
C GLN A 158 -17.75 7.75 6.12
N LEU A 159 -17.06 7.93 4.99
CA LEU A 159 -15.90 7.13 4.66
C LEU A 159 -14.79 7.28 5.72
N LEU A 160 -14.54 8.49 6.21
CA LEU A 160 -13.60 8.72 7.33
C LEU A 160 -14.04 7.96 8.61
N ARG A 161 -15.34 7.91 8.91
CA ARG A 161 -15.87 7.12 10.04
C ARG A 161 -15.70 5.61 9.82
N TYR A 162 -15.81 5.13 8.59
CA TYR A 162 -15.53 3.73 8.25
C TYR A 162 -14.04 3.40 8.48
N LEU A 163 -13.15 4.31 8.09
CA LEU A 163 -11.70 4.18 8.35
C LEU A 163 -11.38 4.14 9.85
N CYS A 164 -12.07 4.93 10.68
CA CYS A 164 -11.93 4.82 12.15
C CYS A 164 -12.21 3.41 12.68
N GLY A 165 -13.17 2.70 12.09
CA GLY A 165 -13.51 1.32 12.46
C GLY A 165 -12.58 0.26 11.87
N THR A 166 -11.77 0.62 10.87
CA THR A 166 -10.98 -0.34 10.06
C THR A 166 -9.50 0.06 9.95
N LEU A 167 -8.94 0.63 11.03
CA LEU A 167 -7.55 1.10 11.11
C LEU A 167 -6.48 0.01 10.91
N THR A 168 -6.82 -1.26 11.18
CA THR A 168 -5.86 -2.39 11.22
C THR A 168 -6.19 -3.49 10.24
N HIS A 169 -6.95 -3.19 9.18
CA HIS A 169 -7.17 -4.14 8.09
C HIS A 169 -5.84 -4.49 7.40
#